data_AF-A0A022XEA1-F1
#
_entry.id   AF-A0A022XEA1-F1
#
_cell.length_a   1.000
_cell.length_b   1.000
_cell.length_c   1.000
_cell.angle_alpha   90.00
_cell.angle_beta   90.00
_cell.angle_gamma   90.00
#
_symmetry.space_group_name_H-M   'P 1'
#
loop_
_entity.id
_entity.type
_entity.pdbx_description
1 polymer ?
#
loop_
_entity_poly.entity_id
_entity_poly.type
_entity_poly.pdbx_seq_one_letter_code
_entity_poly.pdbx_strand_id
1 'polypeptide(L)'
;MPFPSRLKLLFRASRPTYWTTTLIFYLIGLLQAGSYPQSVPEIMLAVAFSAPLCLIVMGGSDIHDYESDIKNPRKGQSWLDGRSVEKVDHAFVLQACKVATISVILLAIPASVQIPQTMAYVLIALGASWAYTTPPIRLKGRPFLDSICAGTLYWSIWASGFCLRDGEGSTSLQGSNPSVWIFFFCAGLQIFTAVLDQKADSAADIRTIATACGERMAAFLSTITL
;
A
#
# COMPACT_ATOMS: atom_id res chain seq x y z
N MET A 1 -27.03 4.04 -8.61
CA MET A 1 -26.78 5.03 -7.54
C MET A 1 -26.53 6.41 -8.14
N PRO A 2 -27.03 7.49 -7.52
CA PRO A 2 -26.75 8.86 -7.94
C PRO A 2 -25.26 9.21 -7.73
N PHE A 3 -24.73 10.15 -8.52
CA PHE A 3 -23.33 10.57 -8.52
C PHE A 3 -22.73 10.91 -7.13
N PRO A 4 -23.38 11.71 -6.26
CA PRO A 4 -22.84 12.01 -4.94
C PRO A 4 -22.69 10.78 -4.03
N SER A 5 -23.59 9.79 -4.17
CA SER A 5 -23.49 8.53 -3.43
C SER A 5 -22.31 7.68 -3.89
N ARG A 6 -21.99 7.70 -5.20
CA ARG A 6 -20.82 7.01 -5.76
C ARG A 6 -19.50 7.64 -5.29
N LEU A 7 -19.42 8.98 -5.22
CA LEU A 7 -18.25 9.65 -4.67
C LEU A 7 -18.05 9.36 -3.19
N LYS A 8 -19.14 9.38 -2.40
CA LYS A 8 -19.10 9.04 -0.98
C LYS A 8 -18.65 7.58 -0.76
N LEU A 9 -19.07 6.68 -1.64
CA LEU A 9 -18.62 5.29 -1.64
C LEU A 9 -17.10 5.21 -1.88
N LEU A 10 -16.58 5.82 -2.95
CA LEU A 10 -15.15 5.80 -3.26
C LEU A 10 -14.30 6.44 -2.16
N PHE A 11 -14.75 7.57 -1.62
CA PHE A 11 -14.09 8.24 -0.51
C PHE A 11 -13.96 7.31 0.70
N ARG A 12 -15.04 6.60 1.06
CA ARG A 12 -15.02 5.60 2.14
C ARG A 12 -14.14 4.39 1.81
N ALA A 13 -14.24 3.86 0.59
CA ALA A 13 -13.43 2.71 0.14
C ALA A 13 -11.93 3.02 0.14
N SER A 14 -11.54 4.26 -0.14
CA SER A 14 -10.14 4.70 -0.10
C SER A 14 -9.57 4.88 1.31
N ARG A 15 -10.41 4.82 2.36
CA ARG A 15 -10.07 4.96 3.78
C ARG A 15 -9.13 6.16 4.06
N PRO A 16 -9.66 7.39 4.21
CA PRO A 16 -8.86 8.62 4.34
C PRO A 16 -7.81 8.63 5.44
N THR A 17 -8.00 7.81 6.48
CA THR A 17 -7.01 7.59 7.55
C THR A 17 -5.69 7.04 7.05
N TYR A 18 -5.70 6.25 5.98
CA TYR A 18 -4.51 5.63 5.40
C TYR A 18 -3.83 6.50 4.35
N TRP A 19 -4.47 7.58 3.90
CA TRP A 19 -3.86 8.52 2.94
C TRP A 19 -2.60 9.15 3.52
N THR A 20 -2.57 9.34 4.83
CA THR A 20 -1.42 9.91 5.53
C THR A 20 -0.27 8.91 5.60
N THR A 21 -0.54 7.61 5.74
CA THR A 21 0.51 6.59 5.88
C THR A 21 1.41 6.54 4.65
N THR A 22 0.83 6.37 3.47
CA THR A 22 1.58 6.35 2.20
C THR A 22 2.26 7.69 1.93
N LEU A 23 1.59 8.80 2.23
CA LEU A 23 2.16 10.13 2.09
C LEU A 23 3.38 10.34 3.02
N ILE A 24 3.33 9.85 4.26
CA ILE A 24 4.43 9.96 5.21
C ILE A 24 5.68 9.26 4.68
N PHE A 25 5.57 8.05 4.11
CA PHE A 25 6.73 7.35 3.55
C PHE A 25 7.35 8.10 2.37
N TYR A 26 6.52 8.70 1.51
CA TYR A 26 7.00 9.56 0.43
C TYR A 26 7.75 10.79 0.97
N LEU A 27 7.19 11.47 1.96
CA LEU A 27 7.79 12.65 2.60
C LEU A 27 9.08 12.31 3.34
N ILE A 28 9.15 11.16 4.03
CA ILE A 28 10.39 10.67 4.65
C ILE A 28 11.49 10.52 3.59
N GLY A 29 11.15 10.02 2.40
CA GLY A 29 12.08 9.92 1.27
C GLY A 29 12.65 11.28 0.88
N LEU A 30 11.77 12.25 0.64
CA LEU A 30 12.19 13.62 0.31
C LEU A 30 13.05 14.25 1.40
N LEU A 31 12.65 14.11 2.67
CA LEU A 31 13.37 14.68 3.82
C LEU A 31 14.76 14.06 3.98
N GLN A 32 14.88 12.75 3.79
CA GLN A 32 16.18 12.06 3.83
C GLN A 32 17.09 12.44 2.67
N ALA A 33 16.51 12.81 1.53
CA ALA A 33 17.24 13.43 0.42
C ALA A 33 17.56 14.93 0.66
N GLY A 34 17.27 15.45 1.86
CA GLY A 34 17.56 16.84 2.23
C GLY A 34 16.58 17.85 1.63
N SER A 35 15.37 17.43 1.27
CA SER A 35 14.37 18.25 0.60
C SER A 35 12.99 18.15 1.21
N TYR A 36 12.08 19.00 0.77
CA TYR A 36 10.67 18.97 1.11
C TYR A 36 9.86 19.41 -0.11
N PRO A 37 8.56 19.09 -0.22
CA PRO A 37 7.76 19.43 -1.39
C PRO A 37 7.76 20.95 -1.65
N GLN A 38 8.44 21.37 -2.71
CA GLN A 38 8.53 22.75 -3.17
C GLN A 38 8.07 22.90 -4.62
N SER A 39 8.21 21.84 -5.42
CA SER A 39 7.88 21.87 -6.84
C SER A 39 6.52 21.25 -7.14
N VAL A 40 5.89 21.69 -8.25
CA VAL A 40 4.60 21.11 -8.70
C VAL A 40 4.69 19.59 -8.91
N PRO A 41 5.76 19.03 -9.52
CA PRO A 41 5.91 17.58 -9.68
C PRO A 41 5.94 16.80 -8.35
N GLU A 42 6.63 17.31 -7.33
CA GLU A 42 6.66 16.68 -5.99
C GLU A 42 5.26 16.67 -5.35
N ILE A 43 4.53 17.77 -5.46
CA ILE A 43 3.15 17.88 -4.94
C ILE A 43 2.22 16.94 -5.70
N MET A 44 2.35 16.84 -7.03
CA MET A 44 1.55 15.91 -7.84
C MET A 44 1.80 14.46 -7.43
N LEU A 45 3.04 14.10 -7.13
CA LEU A 45 3.40 12.77 -6.69
C LEU A 45 2.91 12.47 -5.26
N ALA A 46 2.99 13.46 -4.35
CA ALA A 46 2.35 13.39 -3.04
C ALA A 46 0.84 13.13 -3.14
N VAL A 47 0.15 13.82 -4.06
CA VAL A 47 -1.27 13.58 -4.34
C VAL A 47 -1.48 12.17 -4.89
N ALA A 48 -0.63 11.71 -5.81
CA ALA A 48 -0.72 10.36 -6.38
C ALA A 48 -0.66 9.25 -5.30
N PHE A 49 0.25 9.40 -4.34
CA PHE A 49 0.41 8.43 -3.25
C PHE A 49 -0.62 8.56 -2.13
N SER A 50 -1.45 9.59 -2.12
CA SER A 50 -2.53 9.77 -1.15
C SER A 50 -3.79 8.97 -1.55
N ALA A 51 -4.91 9.66 -1.80
CA ALA A 51 -6.20 9.07 -2.14
C ALA A 51 -6.16 8.07 -3.31
N PRO A 52 -5.48 8.35 -4.45
CA PRO A 52 -5.50 7.45 -5.60
C PRO A 52 -4.85 6.10 -5.30
N LEU A 53 -3.64 6.08 -4.72
CA LEU A 53 -2.97 4.84 -4.35
C LEU A 53 -3.73 4.08 -3.25
N CYS A 54 -4.23 4.78 -2.23
CA CYS A 54 -5.02 4.15 -1.18
C CYS A 54 -6.31 3.52 -1.71
N LEU A 55 -6.96 4.13 -2.71
CA LEU A 55 -8.12 3.54 -3.37
C LEU A 55 -7.76 2.23 -4.08
N ILE A 56 -6.59 2.14 -4.73
CA ILE A 56 -6.14 0.92 -5.39
C ILE A 56 -5.93 -0.20 -4.36
N VAL A 57 -5.19 0.08 -3.29
CA VAL A 57 -4.85 -0.92 -2.25
C VAL A 57 -6.09 -1.34 -1.46
N MET A 58 -6.83 -0.38 -0.91
CA MET A 58 -7.97 -0.66 -0.03
C MET A 58 -9.20 -1.09 -0.82
N GLY A 59 -9.54 -0.38 -1.90
CA GLY A 59 -10.68 -0.73 -2.75
C GLY A 59 -10.48 -2.07 -3.45
N GLY A 60 -9.24 -2.39 -3.87
CA GLY A 60 -8.90 -3.71 -4.39
C GLY A 60 -9.04 -4.81 -3.33
N SER A 61 -8.65 -4.55 -2.09
CA SER A 61 -8.80 -5.49 -0.97
C SER A 61 -10.28 -5.74 -0.63
N ASP A 62 -11.09 -4.68 -0.54
CA ASP A 62 -12.51 -4.77 -0.16
C ASP A 62 -13.34 -5.64 -1.14
N ILE A 63 -12.97 -5.68 -2.42
CA ILE A 63 -13.64 -6.50 -3.44
C ILE A 63 -13.28 -7.99 -3.26
N HIS A 64 -11.99 -8.30 -3.14
CA HIS A 64 -11.50 -9.68 -3.15
C HIS A 64 -11.62 -10.38 -1.79
N ASP A 65 -11.65 -9.61 -0.71
CA ASP A 65 -11.79 -10.12 0.67
C ASP A 65 -13.25 -10.04 1.17
N TYR A 66 -14.22 -9.66 0.32
CA TYR A 66 -15.61 -9.43 0.72
C TYR A 66 -16.23 -10.60 1.52
N GLU A 67 -16.01 -11.84 1.08
CA GLU A 67 -16.63 -13.02 1.70
C GLU A 67 -16.01 -13.38 3.06
N SER A 68 -14.72 -13.14 3.25
CA SER A 68 -14.05 -13.27 4.55
C SER A 68 -14.40 -12.11 5.47
N ASP A 69 -14.53 -10.91 4.93
CA ASP A 69 -14.73 -9.68 5.70
C ASP A 69 -16.11 -9.62 6.36
N ILE A 70 -17.15 -10.12 5.69
CA ILE A 70 -18.50 -10.21 6.29
C ILE A 70 -18.54 -11.15 7.49
N LYS A 71 -17.67 -12.16 7.51
CA LYS A 71 -17.59 -13.14 8.61
C LYS A 71 -16.78 -12.62 9.80
N ASN A 72 -16.01 -11.54 9.64
CA ASN A 72 -15.14 -10.98 10.67
C ASN A 72 -15.88 -9.94 11.53
N PRO A 73 -16.11 -10.20 12.84
CA PRO A 73 -16.81 -9.28 13.73
C PRO A 73 -16.13 -7.92 13.88
N ARG A 74 -14.81 -7.82 13.64
CA ARG A 74 -14.02 -6.57 13.80
C ARG A 74 -14.28 -5.59 12.66
N LYS A 75 -14.38 -6.06 11.41
CA LYS A 75 -14.41 -5.21 10.21
C LYS A 75 -15.69 -4.39 10.01
N GLY A 76 -16.75 -4.65 10.79
CA GLY A 76 -18.01 -3.90 10.75
C GLY A 76 -18.17 -2.83 11.84
N GLN A 77 -17.26 -2.78 12.82
CA GLN A 77 -17.46 -2.03 14.08
C GLN A 77 -16.85 -0.61 14.04
N SER A 78 -15.77 -0.42 13.28
CA SER A 78 -15.01 0.84 13.29
C SER A 78 -15.05 1.55 11.93
N TRP A 79 -15.18 2.87 11.95
CA TRP A 79 -15.03 3.71 10.76
C TRP A 79 -13.65 3.53 10.08
N LEU A 80 -12.64 3.14 10.85
CA LEU A 80 -11.27 2.85 10.39
C LEU A 80 -11.19 1.58 9.53
N ASP A 81 -12.03 0.58 9.82
CA ASP A 81 -11.99 -0.71 9.13
C ASP A 81 -12.78 -0.70 7.81
N GLY A 82 -13.59 0.33 7.56
CA GLY A 82 -14.39 0.51 6.36
C GLY A 82 -15.54 -0.49 6.28
N ARG A 83 -16.76 -0.02 5.99
CA ARG A 83 -17.87 -0.93 5.67
C ARG A 83 -17.52 -1.66 4.38
N SER A 84 -17.55 -2.99 4.38
CA SER A 84 -17.26 -3.78 3.18
C SER A 84 -18.12 -3.32 2.00
N VAL A 85 -17.49 -3.18 0.83
CA VAL A 85 -18.17 -2.74 -0.40
C VAL A 85 -19.17 -3.82 -0.81
N GLU A 86 -20.43 -3.47 -1.01
CA GLU A 86 -21.47 -4.41 -1.44
C GLU A 86 -21.13 -5.04 -2.80
N LYS A 87 -21.50 -6.32 -3.02
CA LYS A 87 -21.21 -7.04 -4.28
C LYS A 87 -21.67 -6.28 -5.52
N VAL A 88 -22.78 -5.53 -5.42
CA VAL A 88 -23.35 -4.73 -6.51
C VAL A 88 -22.41 -3.61 -6.96
N ASP A 89 -21.56 -3.10 -6.06
CA ASP A 89 -20.65 -1.99 -6.33
C ASP A 89 -19.23 -2.44 -6.71
N HIS A 90 -18.92 -3.74 -6.63
CA HIS A 90 -17.57 -4.28 -6.89
C HIS A 90 -17.03 -3.90 -8.28
N ALA A 91 -17.86 -4.01 -9.32
CA ALA A 91 -17.45 -3.65 -10.68
C ALA A 91 -17.13 -2.15 -10.81
N PHE A 92 -17.90 -1.30 -10.13
CA PHE A 92 -17.69 0.15 -10.12
C PHE A 92 -16.40 0.53 -9.37
N VAL A 93 -16.18 -0.05 -8.19
CA VAL A 93 -14.96 0.20 -7.41
C VAL A 93 -13.73 -0.33 -8.15
N LEU A 94 -13.80 -1.51 -8.79
CA LEU A 94 -12.71 -2.03 -9.61
C LEU A 94 -12.36 -1.10 -10.78
N GLN A 95 -13.38 -0.57 -11.45
CA GLN A 95 -13.18 0.42 -12.50
C GLN A 95 -12.54 1.70 -11.95
N ALA A 96 -12.96 2.16 -10.76
CA ALA A 96 -12.36 3.30 -10.10
C ALA A 96 -10.88 3.03 -9.73
N CYS A 97 -10.52 1.82 -9.29
CA CYS A 97 -9.13 1.43 -9.05
C CYS A 97 -8.28 1.47 -10.34
N LYS A 98 -8.84 1.01 -11.47
CA LYS A 98 -8.17 1.11 -12.78
C LYS A 98 -7.96 2.56 -13.21
N VAL A 99 -8.97 3.41 -13.06
CA VAL A 99 -8.86 4.84 -13.35
C VAL A 99 -7.85 5.49 -12.42
N ALA A 100 -7.86 5.17 -11.12
CA ALA A 100 -6.88 5.67 -10.16
C ALA A 100 -5.46 5.23 -10.51
N THR A 101 -5.27 4.01 -11.02
CA THR A 101 -3.97 3.53 -11.51
C THR A 101 -3.45 4.41 -12.64
N ILE A 102 -4.31 4.72 -13.62
CA ILE A 102 -3.96 5.64 -14.72
C ILE A 102 -3.65 7.04 -14.16
N SER A 103 -4.47 7.55 -13.24
CA SER A 103 -4.25 8.84 -12.60
C SER A 103 -2.91 8.92 -11.87
N VAL A 104 -2.51 7.86 -11.14
CA VAL A 104 -1.21 7.80 -10.46
C VAL A 104 -0.07 7.89 -11.48
N ILE A 105 -0.15 7.13 -12.58
CA ILE A 105 0.85 7.18 -13.65
C ILE A 105 0.92 8.59 -14.25
N LEU A 106 -0.22 9.20 -14.58
CA LEU A 106 -0.27 10.55 -15.15
C LEU A 106 0.31 11.61 -14.20
N LEU A 107 -0.01 11.52 -12.91
CA LEU A 107 0.53 12.42 -11.88
C LEU A 107 2.05 12.25 -11.69
N ALA A 108 2.59 11.06 -11.95
CA ALA A 108 4.01 10.77 -11.88
C ALA A 108 4.80 11.25 -13.12
N ILE A 109 4.15 11.55 -14.25
CA ILE A 109 4.83 11.92 -15.51
C ILE A 109 5.78 13.11 -15.30
N PRO A 110 5.36 14.26 -14.73
CA PRO A 110 6.23 15.43 -14.60
C PRO A 110 7.49 15.15 -13.77
N ALA A 111 7.33 14.37 -12.69
CA ALA A 111 8.42 13.93 -11.84
C ALA A 111 9.37 12.98 -12.60
N SER A 112 8.81 12.07 -13.40
CA SER A 112 9.60 11.13 -14.20
C SER A 112 10.35 11.76 -15.38
N VAL A 113 9.86 12.89 -15.92
CA VAL A 113 10.58 13.65 -16.94
C VAL A 113 11.85 14.27 -16.36
N GLN A 114 11.81 14.68 -15.09
CA GLN A 114 12.99 15.17 -14.39
C GLN A 114 13.93 14.01 -14.05
N ILE A 115 13.39 12.94 -13.46
CA ILE A 115 14.14 11.78 -12.98
C ILE A 115 13.43 10.50 -13.42
N PRO A 116 13.87 9.85 -14.52
CA PRO A 116 13.17 8.70 -15.10
C PRO A 116 12.95 7.52 -14.15
N GLN A 117 13.85 7.33 -13.17
CA GLN A 117 13.77 6.29 -12.15
C GLN A 117 12.50 6.41 -11.29
N THR A 118 11.96 7.61 -11.10
CA THR A 118 10.72 7.83 -10.33
C THR A 118 9.56 7.02 -10.91
N MET A 119 9.45 6.91 -12.24
CA MET A 119 8.40 6.08 -12.87
C MET A 119 8.58 4.61 -12.55
N ALA A 120 9.82 4.10 -12.53
CA ALA A 120 10.08 2.71 -12.17
C ALA A 120 9.60 2.40 -10.74
N TYR A 121 9.89 3.27 -9.77
CA TYR A 121 9.41 3.10 -8.40
C TYR A 121 7.88 3.19 -8.29
N VAL A 122 7.25 4.12 -9.01
CA VAL A 122 5.78 4.22 -9.06
C VAL A 122 5.16 2.95 -9.65
N LEU A 123 5.73 2.39 -10.72
CA LEU A 123 5.27 1.16 -11.32
C LEU A 123 5.48 -0.05 -10.40
N ILE A 124 6.57 -0.09 -9.62
CA ILE A 124 6.77 -1.11 -8.58
C ILE A 124 5.70 -0.98 -7.49
N ALA A 125 5.39 0.24 -7.02
CA ALA A 125 4.33 0.48 -6.02
C ALA A 125 2.96 0.01 -6.53
N LEU A 126 2.61 0.36 -7.76
CA LEU A 126 1.36 -0.07 -8.40
C LEU A 126 1.33 -1.59 -8.60
N GLY A 127 2.42 -2.17 -9.09
CA GLY A 127 2.58 -3.61 -9.28
C GLY A 127 2.42 -4.37 -7.97
N ALA A 128 3.06 -3.92 -6.89
CA ALA A 128 2.91 -4.49 -5.56
C ALA A 128 1.47 -4.36 -5.05
N SER A 129 0.83 -3.20 -5.24
CA SER A 129 -0.57 -2.97 -4.81
C SER A 129 -1.55 -3.93 -5.48
N TRP A 130 -1.41 -4.14 -6.79
CA TRP A 130 -2.24 -5.09 -7.53
C TRP A 130 -1.85 -6.55 -7.20
N ALA A 131 -0.57 -6.89 -7.15
CA ALA A 131 -0.12 -8.25 -6.82
C ALA A 131 -0.57 -8.70 -5.41
N TYR A 132 -0.65 -7.76 -4.48
CA TYR A 132 -1.14 -8.01 -3.13
C TYR A 132 -2.63 -8.40 -3.11
N THR A 133 -3.45 -7.71 -3.89
CA THR A 133 -4.92 -7.75 -3.78
C THR A 133 -5.62 -8.62 -4.84
N THR A 134 -5.11 -8.66 -6.07
CA THR A 134 -5.80 -9.32 -7.20
C THR A 134 -5.40 -10.80 -7.40
N PRO A 135 -6.37 -11.70 -7.68
CA PRO A 135 -6.11 -13.05 -8.20
C PRO A 135 -5.46 -13.00 -9.60
N PRO A 136 -4.62 -13.99 -9.99
CA PRO A 136 -4.29 -15.22 -9.28
C PRO A 136 -3.11 -15.09 -8.28
N ILE A 137 -2.47 -13.92 -8.21
CA ILE A 137 -1.26 -13.74 -7.39
C ILE A 137 -1.66 -13.66 -5.90
N ARG A 138 -2.53 -12.70 -5.55
CA ARG A 138 -3.07 -12.43 -4.20
C ARG A 138 -2.07 -12.75 -3.08
N LEU A 139 -0.97 -12.00 -3.03
CA LEU A 139 0.14 -12.25 -2.10
C LEU A 139 -0.27 -12.16 -0.63
N LYS A 140 -1.35 -11.44 -0.31
CA LYS A 140 -1.91 -11.36 1.04
C LYS A 140 -2.17 -12.72 1.70
N GLY A 141 -2.53 -13.74 0.92
CA GLY A 141 -2.80 -15.09 1.42
C GLY A 141 -1.60 -16.04 1.32
N ARG A 142 -0.38 -15.51 1.08
CA ARG A 142 0.83 -16.30 0.91
C ARG A 142 1.84 -15.91 2.01
N PRO A 143 2.18 -16.82 2.94
CA PRO A 143 3.14 -16.54 4.00
C PRO A 143 4.46 -16.02 3.42
N PHE A 144 5.08 -15.04 4.09
CA PHE A 144 6.34 -14.37 3.73
C PHE A 144 6.21 -13.40 2.56
N LEU A 145 5.49 -13.80 1.51
CA LEU A 145 5.27 -12.96 0.34
C LEU A 145 4.36 -11.77 0.65
N ASP A 146 3.44 -11.88 1.61
CA ASP A 146 2.65 -10.77 2.13
C ASP A 146 3.52 -9.62 2.64
N SER A 147 4.52 -9.96 3.45
CA SER A 147 5.41 -9.04 4.14
C SER A 147 6.47 -8.48 3.19
N ILE A 148 7.00 -9.29 2.27
CA ILE A 148 7.87 -8.83 1.20
C ILE A 148 7.12 -7.85 0.28
N CYS A 149 5.86 -8.14 -0.05
CA CYS A 149 5.04 -7.26 -0.89
C CYS A 149 4.77 -5.92 -0.19
N ALA A 150 4.41 -5.95 1.10
CA ALA A 150 4.20 -4.74 1.89
C ALA A 150 5.50 -3.91 2.01
N GLY A 151 6.62 -4.57 2.31
CA GLY A 151 7.95 -3.94 2.32
C GLY A 151 8.29 -3.29 0.98
N THR A 152 8.08 -4.00 -0.13
CA THR A 152 8.34 -3.49 -1.49
C THR A 152 7.47 -2.29 -1.83
N LEU A 153 6.17 -2.33 -1.46
CA LEU A 153 5.24 -1.23 -1.69
C LEU A 153 5.72 0.05 -1.01
N TYR A 154 5.92 0.02 0.32
CA TYR A 154 6.31 1.23 1.06
C TYR A 154 7.74 1.68 0.74
N TRP A 155 8.65 0.73 0.51
CA TRP A 155 10.00 1.03 0.03
C TRP A 155 9.98 1.78 -1.30
N SER A 156 9.16 1.35 -2.26
CA SER A 156 9.07 2.01 -3.57
C SER A 156 8.47 3.43 -3.48
N ILE A 157 7.49 3.64 -2.59
CA ILE A 157 6.93 4.97 -2.31
C ILE A 157 8.02 5.87 -1.71
N TRP A 158 8.75 5.39 -0.71
CA TRP A 158 9.89 6.13 -0.14
C TRP A 158 10.97 6.43 -1.19
N ALA A 159 11.39 5.43 -1.98
CA ALA A 159 12.42 5.56 -2.99
C ALA A 159 12.05 6.60 -4.07
N SER A 160 10.77 6.69 -4.42
CA SER A 160 10.27 7.70 -5.35
C SER A 160 10.41 9.14 -4.82
N GLY A 161 10.31 9.35 -3.50
CA GLY A 161 10.59 10.63 -2.86
C GLY A 161 12.08 10.89 -2.72
N PHE A 162 12.85 9.88 -2.31
CA PHE A 162 14.30 9.99 -2.11
C PHE A 162 15.04 10.32 -3.41
N CYS A 163 14.69 9.65 -4.52
CA CYS A 163 15.39 9.85 -5.78
C CYS A 163 15.18 11.24 -6.39
N LEU A 164 14.10 11.97 -6.04
CA LEU A 164 13.75 13.24 -6.69
C LEU A 164 14.74 14.39 -6.50
N ARG A 165 15.63 14.30 -5.50
CA ARG A 165 16.62 15.34 -5.22
C ARG A 165 18.05 14.84 -5.12
N ASP A 166 18.27 13.54 -5.04
CA ASP A 166 19.59 12.94 -5.13
C ASP A 166 20.06 13.01 -6.60
N GLY A 167 20.58 14.17 -6.99
CA GLY A 167 20.96 14.55 -8.36
C GLY A 167 22.10 13.73 -8.98
N GLU A 168 22.55 12.67 -8.32
CA GLU A 168 23.55 11.72 -8.80
C GLU A 168 22.91 10.33 -8.83
N GLY A 169 22.55 9.87 -10.03
CA GLY A 169 21.60 8.79 -10.22
C GLY A 169 21.91 7.49 -9.46
N SER A 170 20.89 6.96 -8.79
CA SER A 170 20.59 5.53 -8.59
C SER A 170 21.60 4.61 -7.89
N THR A 171 22.89 4.94 -7.77
CA THR A 171 23.90 4.09 -7.14
C THR A 171 23.96 4.23 -5.62
N SER A 172 23.41 5.30 -5.05
CA SER A 172 23.30 5.51 -3.60
C SER A 172 22.17 4.68 -2.95
N LEU A 173 21.08 4.43 -3.69
CA LEU A 173 19.84 3.85 -3.16
C LEU A 173 19.90 2.36 -2.83
N GLN A 174 20.70 1.58 -3.57
CA GLN A 174 20.80 0.13 -3.38
C GLN A 174 21.74 -0.28 -2.23
N GLY A 175 22.43 0.68 -1.62
CA GLY A 175 23.34 0.44 -0.48
C GLY A 175 23.22 1.47 0.65
N SER A 176 22.32 2.44 0.56
CA SER A 176 22.10 3.38 1.65
C SER A 176 21.38 2.65 2.80
N ASN A 177 21.88 2.84 4.03
CA ASN A 177 21.24 2.30 5.23
C ASN A 177 19.71 2.53 5.24
N PRO A 178 19.17 3.72 4.92
CA PRO A 178 17.72 3.98 4.99
C PRO A 178 16.86 3.08 4.09
N SER A 179 17.37 2.69 2.92
CA SER A 179 16.67 1.82 1.96
C SER A 179 16.37 0.44 2.56
N VAL A 180 17.41 -0.17 3.14
CA VAL A 180 17.33 -1.46 3.82
C VAL A 180 16.42 -1.37 5.05
N TRP A 181 16.61 -0.33 5.87
CA TRP A 181 15.80 -0.10 7.07
C TRP A 181 14.31 0.03 6.75
N ILE A 182 13.92 0.81 5.73
CA ILE A 182 12.51 1.04 5.42
C ILE A 182 11.82 -0.22 4.90
N PHE A 183 12.51 -1.00 4.06
CA PHE A 183 11.97 -2.26 3.57
C PHE A 183 11.69 -3.23 4.72
N PHE A 184 12.70 -3.46 5.57
CA PHE A 184 12.58 -4.39 6.68
C PHE A 184 11.62 -3.88 7.76
N PHE A 185 11.65 -2.60 8.11
CA PHE A 185 10.70 -2.00 9.03
C PHE A 185 9.25 -2.23 8.59
N CYS A 186 8.92 -1.95 7.32
CA CYS A 186 7.57 -2.15 6.80
C CYS A 186 7.18 -3.63 6.70
N ALA A 187 8.11 -4.50 6.32
CA ALA A 187 7.89 -5.95 6.33
C ALA A 187 7.65 -6.47 7.76
N GLY A 188 8.45 -6.03 8.73
CA GLY A 188 8.33 -6.40 10.15
C GLY A 188 7.00 -5.94 10.76
N LEU A 189 6.54 -4.73 10.43
CA LEU A 189 5.21 -4.24 10.81
C LEU A 189 4.08 -5.06 10.16
N GLN A 190 4.24 -5.49 8.91
CA GLN A 190 3.26 -6.37 8.26
C GLN A 190 3.19 -7.72 8.99
N ILE A 191 4.33 -8.31 9.37
CA ILE A 191 4.36 -9.54 10.17
C ILE A 191 3.67 -9.30 11.52
N PHE A 192 3.94 -8.17 12.19
CA PHE A 192 3.32 -7.82 13.47
C PHE A 192 1.80 -7.74 13.35
N THR A 193 1.28 -7.07 12.32
CA THR A 193 -0.18 -6.99 12.11
C THR A 193 -0.80 -8.36 11.84
N ALA A 194 -0.10 -9.25 11.13
CA ALA A 194 -0.56 -10.63 10.93
C ALA A 194 -0.60 -11.44 12.25
N VAL A 195 0.31 -11.18 13.20
CA VAL A 195 0.27 -11.78 14.54
C VAL A 195 -1.00 -11.34 15.28
N LEU A 196 -1.35 -10.05 15.23
CA LEU A 196 -2.55 -9.52 15.88
C LEU A 196 -3.85 -10.13 15.29
N ASP A 197 -3.84 -10.42 13.99
CA ASP A 197 -5.01 -10.94 13.27
C ASP A 197 -5.03 -12.49 13.18
N GLN A 198 -4.06 -13.20 13.77
CA GLN A 198 -3.88 -14.64 13.65
C GLN A 198 -5.14 -15.48 13.93
N LYS A 199 -5.88 -15.16 15.01
CA LYS A 199 -7.09 -15.90 15.38
C LYS A 199 -8.23 -15.68 14.39
N ALA A 200 -8.36 -14.45 13.89
CA ALA A 200 -9.38 -14.09 12.91
C ALA A 200 -9.06 -14.69 11.54
N ASP A 201 -7.79 -14.63 11.11
CA ASP A 201 -7.31 -15.19 9.86
C ASP A 201 -7.41 -16.72 9.84
N SER A 202 -7.10 -17.37 10.96
CA SER A 202 -7.25 -18.84 11.12
C SER A 202 -8.72 -19.26 11.02
N ALA A 203 -9.64 -18.50 11.64
CA ALA A 203 -11.08 -18.77 11.54
C ALA A 203 -11.65 -18.53 10.12
N ALA A 204 -10.98 -17.71 9.32
CA ALA A 204 -11.34 -17.40 7.94
C ALA A 204 -10.58 -18.25 6.89
N ASP A 205 -9.77 -19.23 7.33
CA ASP A 205 -8.91 -20.08 6.47
C ASP A 205 -7.94 -19.28 5.58
N ILE A 206 -7.42 -18.15 6.10
CA ILE A 206 -6.44 -17.30 5.42
C ILE A 206 -5.04 -17.69 5.87
N ARG A 207 -4.20 -18.12 4.92
CA ARG A 207 -2.83 -18.58 5.20
C ARG A 207 -1.82 -17.41 5.25
N THR A 208 -1.74 -16.73 6.39
CA THR A 208 -0.71 -15.71 6.69
C THR A 208 0.52 -16.31 7.37
N ILE A 209 1.61 -15.54 7.53
CA ILE A 209 2.80 -15.97 8.29
C ILE A 209 2.43 -16.46 9.70
N ALA A 210 1.54 -15.75 10.39
CA ALA A 210 1.14 -16.09 11.75
C ALA A 210 0.33 -17.40 11.82
N THR A 211 -0.53 -17.66 10.84
CA THR A 211 -1.25 -18.95 10.75
C THR A 211 -0.35 -20.12 10.33
N ALA A 212 0.68 -19.87 9.50
CA ALA A 212 1.55 -20.91 8.97
C ALA A 212 2.69 -21.30 9.93
N CYS A 213 3.31 -20.31 10.59
CA CYS A 213 4.45 -20.53 11.49
C CYS A 213 4.06 -20.49 12.98
N GLY A 214 2.84 -20.05 13.29
CA GLY A 214 2.37 -19.84 14.65
C GLY A 214 2.69 -18.45 15.19
N GLU A 215 1.87 -17.99 16.14
CA GLU A 215 1.92 -16.63 16.72
C GLU A 215 3.30 -16.27 17.29
N ARG A 216 3.92 -17.18 18.06
CA ARG A 216 5.22 -16.95 18.71
C ARG A 216 6.38 -16.79 17.72
N MET A 217 6.42 -17.64 16.69
CA MET A 217 7.46 -17.57 15.66
C MET A 217 7.29 -16.32 14.80
N ALA A 218 6.04 -15.99 14.44
CA ALA A 218 5.75 -14.77 13.69
C ALA A 218 6.10 -13.50 14.48
N ALA A 219 5.82 -13.47 15.80
CA ALA A 219 6.24 -12.37 16.66
C ALA A 219 7.76 -12.24 16.73
N PHE A 220 8.48 -13.35 16.87
CA PHE A 220 9.95 -13.36 16.85
C PHE A 220 10.53 -12.85 15.52
N LEU A 221 9.99 -13.33 14.40
CA LEU A 221 10.38 -12.86 13.06
C LEU A 221 10.11 -11.36 12.90
N SER A 222 8.97 -10.88 13.34
CA SER A 222 8.65 -9.44 13.34
C SER A 222 9.72 -8.64 14.11
N THR A 223 10.10 -9.09 15.31
CA THR A 223 11.12 -8.38 16.12
C THR A 223 12.52 -8.38 15.52
N ILE A 224 12.91 -9.41 14.77
CA ILE A 224 14.22 -9.44 14.08
C ILE A 224 14.21 -8.56 12.83
N THR A 225 13.04 -8.38 12.24
CA THR A 225 12.87 -7.63 10.99
C THR A 225 12.71 -6.12 11.23
N LEU A 226 12.40 -5.69 12.46
CA LEU A 226 12.32 -4.28 12.87
C LEU A 226 13.68 -3.74 13.30
#